data_AF-A0A3S3MGP4-F1
#
_entry.id   AF-A0A3S3MGP4-F1
#
_cell.length_a   1.000
_cell.length_b   1.000
_cell.length_c   1.000
_cell.angle_alpha   90.00
_cell.angle_beta   90.00
_cell.angle_gamma   90.00
#
_symmetry.space_group_name_H-M   'P 1'
#
loop_
_entity.id
_entity.type
_entity.pdbx_description
1 polymer ?
#
loop_
_entity_poly.entity_id
_entity_poly.type
_entity_poly.pdbx_seq_one_letter_code
_entity_poly.pdbx_strand_id
1 'polypeptide(L)' 'MKQNLEIFDWELTQEESQKINEIPQCKGLPGVEFISDDGPYKSIDELWDDESMPRYLTHATRLIQ' A
#
# COMPACT_ATOMS: atom_id res chain seq x y z
N MET A 1 -14.23 -3.96 22.34
CA MET A 1 -13.96 -2.74 21.56
C MET A 1 -14.76 -1.58 22.13
N LYS A 2 -14.29 -0.95 23.21
CA LYS A 2 -14.89 0.29 23.74
C LYS A 2 -13.99 1.50 23.46
N GLN A 3 -12.68 1.31 23.62
CA GLN A 3 -11.66 2.35 23.41
C GLN A 3 -11.67 2.98 22.01
N ASN A 4 -11.93 2.22 20.93
CA ASN A 4 -12.01 2.78 19.57
C ASN A 4 -13.15 3.81 19.40
N LEU A 5 -14.12 3.84 20.31
CA LEU A 5 -15.23 4.80 20.29
C LEU A 5 -14.86 6.11 21.00
N GLU A 6 -13.80 6.12 21.80
CA GLU A 6 -13.35 7.25 22.64
C GLU A 6 -12.29 8.10 21.92
N ILE A 7 -12.39 8.25 20.59
CA ILE A 7 -11.39 8.95 19.75
C ILE A 7 -11.75 10.42 19.47
N PHE A 8 -12.92 10.89 19.91
CA PHE A 8 -13.42 12.22 19.55
C PHE A 8 -13.03 13.33 20.53
N ASP A 9 -12.63 12.98 21.76
CA ASP A 9 -12.37 13.95 22.84
C ASP A 9 -10.91 14.45 22.88
N TRP A 10 -10.07 14.02 21.93
CA TRP A 10 -8.66 14.41 21.86
C TRP A 10 -8.21 14.59 20.40
N GLU A 11 -7.11 15.30 20.21
CA GLU A 11 -6.47 15.48 18.91
C GLU A 11 -4.96 15.26 19.04
N LEU A 12 -4.33 14.88 17.92
CA LEU A 12 -2.87 14.82 17.82
C LEU A 12 -2.31 16.23 17.69
N THR A 13 -1.19 16.49 18.34
CA THR A 13 -0.39 17.66 18.04
C THR A 13 0.22 17.57 16.63
N GLN A 14 0.68 18.71 16.12
CA GLN A 14 1.38 18.74 14.83
C GLN A 14 2.64 17.86 14.83
N GLU A 15 3.40 17.84 15.93
CA GLU A 15 4.61 17.03 16.08
C GLU A 15 4.28 15.52 16.08
N GLU A 16 3.24 15.10 16.82
CA GLU A 16 2.82 13.69 16.84
C GLU A 16 2.33 13.24 15.46
N SER A 17 1.58 14.11 14.76
CA SER A 17 1.13 13.85 13.40
C SER A 17 2.32 13.70 12.43
N GLN A 18 3.37 14.50 12.58
CA GLN A 18 4.61 14.38 11.80
C GLN A 18 5.32 13.06 12.04
N LYS A 19 5.46 12.62 13.31
CA LYS A 19 6.09 11.33 13.64
C LYS A 19 5.34 10.13 13.04
N ILE A 20 4.00 10.19 12.97
CA ILE A 20 3.21 9.13 12.33
C ILE A 20 3.49 9.07 10.82
N ASN A 21 3.64 10.22 10.16
CA ASN A 21 3.96 10.28 8.73
C ASN A 21 5.35 9.72 8.39
N GLU A 22 6.26 9.64 9.36
CA GLU A 22 7.60 9.04 9.19
C GLU A 22 7.58 7.52 9.26
N ILE A 23 6.47 6.90 9.67
CA ILE A 23 6.35 5.44 9.75
C ILE A 23 6.48 4.85 8.34
N PRO A 24 7.39 3.88 8.11
CA PRO A 24 7.50 3.20 6.82
C PRO A 24 6.17 2.55 6.41
N GLN A 25 5.65 2.97 5.27
CA GLN A 25 4.35 2.49 4.78
C GLN A 25 4.50 1.15 4.06
N CYS A 26 3.61 0.21 4.34
CA CYS A 26 3.47 -1.05 3.61
C CYS A 26 2.00 -1.49 3.56
N LYS A 27 1.64 -2.26 2.53
CA LYS A 27 0.28 -2.82 2.42
C LYS A 27 0.14 -4.01 3.36
N GLY A 28 -0.80 -3.96 4.30
CA GLY A 28 -1.06 -5.05 5.26
C GLY A 28 -1.61 -6.32 4.60
N LEU A 29 -2.37 -6.17 3.51
CA LEU A 29 -2.81 -7.27 2.64
C LEU A 29 -2.53 -6.88 1.18
N PRO A 30 -1.52 -7.48 0.53
CA PRO A 30 -1.21 -7.20 -0.87
C PRO A 30 -2.29 -7.65 -1.87
N GLY A 31 -3.18 -8.57 -1.50
CA GLY A 31 -4.28 -9.03 -2.36
C GLY A 31 -3.85 -9.96 -3.49
N VAL A 32 -2.74 -10.69 -3.33
CA VAL A 32 -2.17 -11.58 -4.36
C VAL A 32 -3.16 -12.68 -4.79
N GLU A 33 -4.05 -13.08 -3.88
CA GLU A 33 -5.14 -14.02 -4.13
C GLU A 33 -6.13 -13.57 -5.21
N PHE A 34 -6.16 -12.27 -5.53
CA PHE A 34 -7.02 -11.71 -6.57
C PHE A 34 -6.32 -11.57 -7.93
N ILE A 35 -5.05 -12.01 -8.02
CA ILE A 35 -4.24 -11.92 -9.23
C ILE A 35 -4.29 -13.26 -9.98
N SER A 36 -4.53 -13.20 -11.28
CA SER A 36 -4.52 -14.35 -12.17
C SER A 36 -4.25 -13.92 -13.60
N ASP A 37 -3.56 -14.76 -14.37
CA ASP A 37 -3.31 -14.52 -15.80
C ASP A 37 -4.60 -14.43 -16.61
N ASP A 38 -5.60 -15.24 -16.23
CA ASP A 38 -6.95 -15.27 -16.82
C ASP A 38 -7.92 -14.32 -16.10
N GLY A 39 -7.44 -13.61 -15.08
CA GLY A 39 -8.22 -12.70 -14.24
C GLY A 39 -8.22 -11.25 -14.75
N PRO A 40 -9.04 -10.39 -14.11
CA PRO A 40 -9.08 -8.97 -14.44
C PRO A 40 -7.78 -8.22 -14.06
N TYR A 41 -6.98 -8.76 -13.13
CA TYR A 41 -5.74 -8.17 -12.67
C TYR A 41 -4.60 -9.18 -12.80
N LYS A 42 -3.52 -8.79 -13.47
CA LYS A 42 -2.34 -9.65 -13.73
C LYS A 42 -1.17 -9.34 -12.82
N SER A 43 -1.27 -8.29 -12.01
CA SER A 43 -0.24 -7.89 -11.06
C SER A 43 -0.82 -7.11 -9.88
N ILE A 44 -0.01 -6.93 -8.84
CA ILE A 44 -0.36 -6.12 -7.66
C ILE A 44 -0.57 -4.66 -8.08
N ASP A 45 0.25 -4.15 -9.01
CA ASP A 45 0.18 -2.76 -9.47
C ASP A 45 -1.14 -2.50 -10.21
N GLU A 46 -1.57 -3.44 -11.07
CA GLU A 46 -2.88 -3.38 -11.74
C GLU A 46 -4.05 -3.50 -10.75
N LEU A 47 -3.91 -4.32 -9.70
CA LEU A 47 -4.97 -4.48 -8.69
C LEU A 47 -5.20 -3.20 -7.88
N TRP A 48 -4.14 -2.46 -7.58
CA TRP A 48 -4.19 -1.29 -6.71
C TRP A 48 -4.08 0.05 -7.44
N ASP A 49 -4.08 0.04 -8.79
CA ASP A 49 -3.81 1.19 -9.65
C ASP A 49 -2.58 1.98 -9.17
N ASP A 50 -1.52 1.26 -8.77
CA ASP A 50 -0.42 1.84 -8.03
C ASP A 50 0.53 2.60 -8.98
N GLU A 51 0.45 3.93 -9.00
CA GLU A 51 1.39 4.79 -9.74
C GLU A 51 2.81 4.81 -9.13
N SER A 52 2.98 4.28 -7.90
CA SER A 52 4.27 4.33 -7.19
C SER A 52 5.29 3.30 -7.70
N MET A 53 4.86 2.32 -8.51
CA MET A 53 5.79 1.55 -9.34
C MET A 53 5.93 2.25 -10.69
N PRO A 54 7.10 2.80 -11.01
CA PRO A 54 7.29 3.35 -12.32
C PRO A 54 7.19 2.22 -13.36
N ARG A 55 6.29 2.39 -14.34
CA ARG A 55 6.03 1.46 -15.45
C ARG A 55 7.26 1.02 -16.26
N TYR A 56 8.44 1.61 -16.00
CA TYR A 56 9.70 1.25 -16.62
C TYR A 56 10.47 0.10 -15.94
N LEU A 57 10.10 -0.34 -14.73
CA LEU A 57 10.82 -1.43 -14.03
C LEU A 57 10.25 -2.84 -14.30
N THR A 58 9.01 -2.95 -14.79
CA THR A 58 8.35 -4.24 -15.06
C THR A 58 9.03 -5.06 -16.17
N HIS A 59 9.87 -4.44 -17.00
CA HIS A 59 10.60 -5.13 -18.09
C HIS A 59 12.10 -5.35 -17.80
N ALA A 60 12.66 -4.78 -16.73
CA ALA A 60 14.10 -4.86 -16.46
C ALA A 60 14.55 -6.22 -15.89
N THR A 61 13.64 -7.03 -15.35
CA THR A 61 14.00 -8.32 -14.72
C THR A 61 14.10 -9.50 -15.70
N ARG A 62 13.90 -9.28 -17.02
CA ARG A 62 14.07 -10.33 -18.05
C ARG A 62 15.39 -10.30 -18.82
N LEU A 63 16.31 -9.38 -18.51
CA LEU A 63 17.59 -9.23 -19.24
C LEU A 63 18.83 -9.54 -18.40
N ILE A 64 18.72 -10.52 -17.49
CA ILE A 64 19.91 -11.19 -16.93
C ILE A 64 19.68 -12.71 -16.96
N GLN A 65 19.77 -13.28 -18.16
CA GLN A 65 20.20 -14.66 -18.44
C GLN A 65 21.00 -14.65 -19.74
#